data_AF-A0A4Y7L3T6-F1
#
_entry.id   AF-A0A4Y7L3T6-F1
#
_cell.length_a   1.000
_cell.length_b   1.000
_cell.length_c   1.000
_cell.angle_alpha   90.00
_cell.angle_beta   90.00
_cell.angle_gamma   90.00
#
_symmetry.space_group_name_H-M   'P 1'
#
loop_
_entity.id
_entity.type
_entity.pdbx_description
1 polymer ?
#
loop_
_entity_poly.entity_id
_entity_poly.type
_entity_poly.pdbx_seq_one_letter_code
_entity_poly.pdbx_strand_id
1 'polypeptide(L)' 'MKVVGLVSGGKDSCYAMMKCIEYGHEIVALANLMPLDDSVDELDSFMYQTVGHQIVIAYAKCTGLPLFRRRIRGSSRQAF' A
#
# COMPACT_ATOMS: atom_id res chain seq x y z
N MET A 1 5.85 -2.73 -19.12
CA MET A 1 7.08 -2.74 -18.27
C MET A 1 6.78 -3.45 -16.96
N LYS A 2 7.81 -3.95 -16.23
CA LYS A 2 7.65 -4.50 -14.88
C LYS A 2 7.55 -3.37 -13.85
N VAL A 3 6.53 -3.41 -12.98
CA VAL A 3 6.23 -2.37 -11.99
C VAL A 3 5.92 -2.96 -10.61
N VAL A 4 6.08 -2.15 -9.57
CA VAL A 4 5.68 -2.47 -8.19
C VAL A 4 4.41 -1.70 -7.85
N GLY A 5 3.37 -2.41 -7.40
CA GLY A 5 2.12 -1.80 -6.98
C GLY A 5 2.22 -1.27 -5.55
N LEU A 6 2.14 0.05 -5.37
CA LEU A 6 2.02 0.64 -4.04
C LEU A 6 0.58 0.49 -3.55
N VAL A 7 0.40 -0.20 -2.42
CA VAL A 7 -0.92 -0.55 -1.89
C VAL A 7 -1.10 0.02 -0.49
N SER A 8 -2.20 0.74 -0.28
CA SER A 8 -2.58 1.31 1.03
C SER A 8 -3.65 0.49 1.74
N GLY A 9 -4.29 -0.45 1.04
CA GLY A 9 -5.49 -1.17 1.48
C GLY A 9 -6.80 -0.53 1.00
N GLY A 10 -6.73 0.64 0.36
CA GLY A 10 -7.88 1.35 -0.21
C GLY A 10 -8.11 1.07 -1.70
N LYS A 11 -9.32 1.40 -2.16
CA LYS A 11 -9.79 1.19 -3.54
C LYS A 11 -8.90 1.85 -4.61
N ASP A 12 -8.34 3.01 -4.32
CA ASP A 12 -7.63 3.82 -5.32
C ASP A 12 -6.31 3.16 -5.73
N SER A 13 -5.60 2.55 -4.76
CA SER A 13 -4.39 1.77 -5.05
C SER A 13 -4.69 0.51 -5.90
N CYS A 14 -5.84 -0.13 -5.66
CA CYS A 14 -6.30 -1.25 -6.47
C CYS A 14 -6.64 -0.80 -7.90
N TYR A 15 -7.38 0.30 -8.04
CA TYR A 15 -7.71 0.86 -9.35
C TYR A 15 -6.45 1.25 -10.15
N ALA A 16 -5.46 1.87 -9.50
CA ALA A 16 -4.18 2.18 -10.15
C ALA A 16 -3.47 0.93 -10.69
N MET A 17 -3.47 -0.17 -9.93
CA MET A 17 -2.94 -1.46 -10.41
C MET A 17 -3.71 -1.99 -11.62
N MET A 18 -5.04 -1.93 -11.60
CA MET A 18 -5.87 -2.34 -12.74
C MET A 18 -5.55 -1.53 -14.01
N LYS A 19 -5.34 -0.21 -13.87
CA LYS A 19 -4.91 0.65 -14.99
C LYS A 19 -3.51 0.29 -15.50
N CYS A 20 -2.57 -0.06 -14.62
CA CYS A 20 -1.25 -0.54 -15.03
C CYS A 20 -1.38 -1.79 -15.91
N ILE A 21 -2.23 -2.75 -15.51
CA ILE A 21 -2.48 -3.97 -16.30
C ILE A 21 -3.13 -3.61 -17.65
N GLU A 22 -4.13 -2.73 -17.65
CA GLU A 22 -4.81 -2.27 -18.87
C GLU A 22 -3.85 -1.62 -19.87
N TYR A 23 -2.85 -0.88 -19.38
CA TYR A 23 -1.80 -0.27 -20.21
C TYR A 23 -0.64 -1.24 -20.57
N GLY A 24 -0.76 -2.53 -20.28
CA GLY A 24 0.24 -3.55 -20.64
C GLY A 24 1.47 -3.60 -19.72
N HIS A 25 1.35 -3.10 -18.49
CA HIS A 25 2.38 -3.29 -17.47
C HIS A 25 2.15 -4.58 -16.68
N GLU A 26 3.26 -5.20 -16.29
CA GLU A 26 3.28 -6.40 -15.44
C GLU A 26 3.57 -5.97 -14.00
N ILE A 27 2.64 -6.22 -13.09
CA ILE A 27 2.85 -5.99 -11.68
C ILE A 27 3.61 -7.19 -11.12
N VAL A 28 4.83 -6.98 -10.65
CA VAL A 28 5.71 -8.09 -10.20
C VAL A 28 5.81 -8.21 -8.69
N ALA A 29 5.37 -7.18 -7.96
CA ALA A 29 5.36 -7.15 -6.50
C ALA A 29 4.40 -6.08 -5.99
N LEU A 30 3.98 -6.24 -4.74
CA LEU A 30 3.23 -5.25 -3.98
C LEU A 30 4.13 -4.64 -2.90
N ALA A 31 3.96 -3.35 -2.61
CA ALA A 31 4.66 -2.68 -1.53
C ALA A 31 3.71 -1.82 -0.68
N ASN A 32 3.91 -1.85 0.63
CA ASN A 32 3.11 -1.10 1.60
C ASN A 32 4.00 -0.50 2.70
N LEU A 33 3.78 0.77 3.03
CA LEU A 33 4.31 1.38 4.24
C LEU A 33 3.32 1.19 5.38
N MET A 34 3.85 0.94 6.57
CA MET A 34 3.08 0.79 7.80
C MET A 34 3.58 1.77 8.87
N PRO A 35 2.74 2.15 9.85
CA PRO A 35 3.17 2.96 10.98
C PRO A 35 4.29 2.27 11.79
N LEU A 36 5.04 3.05 12.55
CA LEU A 36 6.10 2.53 13.43
C LEU A 36 5.55 1.71 14.58
N ASP A 37 4.42 2.17 15.09
CA ASP A 37 3.71 1.62 16.23
C ASP A 37 2.35 1.12 15.75
N ASP A 38 2.11 -0.18 15.93
CA ASP A 38 0.89 -0.86 15.53
C ASP A 38 -0.31 -0.48 16.44
N SER A 39 -0.07 0.23 17.55
CA SER A 39 -1.10 0.80 18.44
C SER A 39 -1.53 2.22 18.07
N VAL A 40 -0.80 2.88 17.16
CA VAL A 40 -1.15 4.21 16.68
C VAL A 40 -2.09 4.06 15.49
N ASP A 41 -3.39 4.11 15.81
CA ASP A 41 -4.42 4.31 14.81
C ASP A 41 -4.38 5.77 14.34
N GLU A 42 -3.50 6.05 13.39
CA GLU A 42 -3.39 7.37 12.77
C GLU A 42 -4.59 7.58 11.83
N LEU A 43 -5.76 7.87 12.43
CA LEU A 43 -7.06 7.95 11.76
C LEU A 43 -7.07 8.94 10.57
N ASP A 44 -6.20 9.95 10.60
CA ASP A 44 -6.03 10.97 9.56
C ASP A 44 -4.82 10.71 8.65
N SER A 45 -4.35 9.46 8.54
CA SER A 45 -3.24 9.14 7.64
C SER A 45 -3.68 9.15 6.17
N PHE A 46 -3.13 10.09 5.41
CA PHE A 46 -3.22 10.09 3.94
C PHE A 46 -2.29 9.05 3.28
N MET A 47 -1.50 8.31 4.07
CA MET A 47 -0.36 7.53 3.60
C MET A 47 -0.53 6.02 3.79
N TYR A 48 -1.26 5.59 4.84
CA TYR A 48 -1.67 4.20 5.04
C TYR A 48 -3.06 4.14 5.68
N GLN A 49 -3.90 3.21 5.23
CA GLN A 49 -5.27 3.10 5.74
C GLN A 49 -5.30 2.32 7.05
N THR A 50 -5.64 3.01 8.13
CA THR A 50 -5.70 2.49 9.51
C THR A 50 -6.69 1.32 9.64
N VAL A 51 -7.92 1.51 9.12
CA VAL A 51 -8.97 0.47 9.14
C VAL A 51 -8.72 -0.65 8.11
N GLY A 52 -7.97 -0.35 7.04
CA GLY A 52 -7.78 -1.22 5.89
C GLY A 52 -6.51 -2.06 5.92
N HIS A 53 -5.69 -1.98 6.96
CA HIS A 53 -4.39 -2.64 6.96
C HIS A 53 -4.52 -4.16 6.70
N GLN A 54 -5.51 -4.84 7.29
CA GLN A 54 -5.74 -6.28 7.09
C GLN A 54 -5.98 -6.67 5.61
N ILE A 55 -6.55 -5.76 4.81
CA ILE A 55 -6.84 -6.00 3.38
C ILE A 55 -5.56 -6.07 2.54
N VAL A 56 -4.47 -5.41 2.96
CA VAL A 56 -3.21 -5.44 2.21
C VAL A 56 -2.67 -6.88 2.08
N ILE A 57 -2.83 -7.69 3.12
CA ILE A 57 -2.46 -9.11 3.08
C ILE A 57 -3.37 -9.89 2.11
N ALA A 58 -4.66 -9.54 2.05
CA ALA A 58 -5.59 -10.15 1.11
C ALA A 58 -5.20 -9.86 -0.35
N TYR A 59 -4.67 -8.67 -0.66
CA TYR A 59 -4.21 -8.36 -2.02
C TYR A 59 -3.10 -9.32 -2.48
N ALA A 60 -2.12 -9.60 -1.62
CA ALA A 60 -1.07 -10.55 -1.92
C ALA A 60 -1.62 -11.96 -2.18
N LYS A 61 -2.59 -12.40 -1.36
CA LYS A 61 -3.26 -13.70 -1.52
C LYS A 61 -4.05 -13.79 -2.83
N CYS A 62 -4.81 -12.74 -3.17
CA CYS A 62 -5.66 -12.72 -4.37
C CYS A 62 -4.85 -12.59 -5.66
N THR A 63 -3.73 -11.87 -5.63
CA THR A 63 -2.88 -11.65 -6.82
C THR A 63 -1.80 -12.71 -6.99
N GLY A 64 -1.44 -13.43 -5.93
CA GLY A 64 -0.29 -14.34 -5.92
C GLY A 64 1.07 -13.64 -5.97
N LEU A 65 1.10 -12.31 -5.81
CA LEU A 65 2.32 -11.51 -5.92
C LEU A 65 3.04 -11.39 -4.56
N PRO A 66 4.38 -11.30 -4.55
CA PRO A 66 5.13 -11.04 -3.32
C PRO A 66 4.77 -9.65 -2.77
N LEU A 67 4.57 -9.58 -1.44
CA LEU A 67 4.24 -8.35 -0.73
C LEU A 67 5.38 -7.95 0.20
N PHE A 68 5.93 -6.76 -0.04
CA PHE A 68 6.96 -6.15 0.78
C PHE A 68 6.34 -5.08 1.68
N ARG A 69 6.65 -5.12 2.98
CA ARG A 69 6.12 -4.15 3.92
C ARG A 69 7.23 -3.56 4.77
N ARG A 70 7.17 -2.25 5.02
CA ARG A 70 8.20 -1.55 5.80
C ARG A 70 7.58 -0.50 6.71
N ARG A 71 8.06 -0.45 7.95
CA ARG A 71 7.73 0.64 8.88
C ARG A 71 8.35 1.94 8.38
N ILE A 72 7.55 2.98 8.23
CA ILE A 72 8.09 4.30 7.85
C ILE A 72 8.97 4.84 8.98
N ARG A 73 10.11 5.43 8.68
CA ARG A 73 10.94 6.15 9.66
C ARG A 73 11.05 7.59 9.18
N GLY A 74 10.36 8.51 9.84
CA GLY A 74 10.32 9.92 9.50
C GLY A 74 8.97 10.56 9.85
N SER A 75 8.99 11.87 10.11
CA SER A 75 7.80 12.69 10.30
C SER A 75 7.64 13.64 9.11
N SER A 76 6.42 14.18 8.92
CA SER A 76 6.27 15.31 8.00
C SER A 76 7.18 16.47 8.46
N ARG A 77 7.76 17.21 7.51
CA ARG A 77 8.55 18.41 7.83
C ARG A 77 7.68 19.63 8.15
N GLN A 78 6.37 19.54 7.89
CA GLN A 78 5.39 20.55 8.25
C GLN A 78 4.49 19.97 9.34
N ALA A 79 4.83 20.31 10.59
CA ALA A 79 3.86 20.35 11.67
C ALA A 79 3.20 21.73 11.60
N PHE A 80 1.86 21.77 11.54
CA PHE A 80 1.10 22.99 11.76
C PHE A 80 1.08 23.32 13.26
#